data_AF-A0A372E3Z9-F1
#
_entry.id   AF-A0A372E3Z9-F1
#
_cell.length_a   1.000
_cell.length_b   1.000
_cell.length_c   1.000
_cell.angle_alpha   90.00
_cell.angle_beta   90.00
_cell.angle_gamma   90.00
#
_symmetry.space_group_name_H-M   'P 1'
#
loop_
_entity.id
_entity.type
_entity.pdbx_description
1 polymer ?
#
loop_
_entity_poly.entity_id
_entity_poly.type
_entity_poly.pdbx_seq_one_letter_code
_entity_poly.pdbx_strand_id
1 'polypeptide(L)'
;MLKLSILTTGLLLAAAGTPQAWGQSLPLGADTAAVSAFLPDLSTLRYDRTDTLRAVQHLFMRRSKAMRSWLEGGTALMATGAVKKTLAVTRSKKERREHEAHYHDLEQSANQDLLIGTLMAGYGAFRYARFGPERYQRVVAAYQEGQPLPPYLNRKLKTKYFRLLPMGSRKERAQAMGQ
;
A
#
# COMPACT_ATOMS: atom_id res chain seq x y z
N MET A 1 -33.89 -7.34 -35.39
CA MET A 1 -34.03 -5.90 -35.10
C MET A 1 -33.61 -5.65 -33.66
N LEU A 2 -32.43 -5.05 -33.47
CA LEU A 2 -31.83 -4.73 -32.18
C LEU A 2 -32.43 -3.44 -31.60
N LYS A 3 -32.79 -3.42 -30.31
CA LYS A 3 -32.57 -2.30 -29.38
C LYS A 3 -32.49 -2.85 -27.95
N LEU A 4 -31.28 -3.02 -27.41
CA LEU A 4 -31.04 -3.33 -26.00
C LEU A 4 -30.50 -2.05 -25.34
N SER A 5 -31.38 -1.33 -24.66
CA SER A 5 -31.04 -0.12 -23.90
C SER A 5 -30.48 -0.53 -22.54
N ILE A 6 -29.17 -0.38 -22.35
CA ILE A 6 -28.52 -0.58 -21.04
C ILE A 6 -28.55 0.76 -20.30
N LEU A 7 -29.45 0.87 -19.32
CA LEU A 7 -29.47 1.97 -18.35
C LEU A 7 -28.41 1.69 -17.28
N THR A 8 -27.31 2.44 -17.34
CA THR A 8 -26.29 2.52 -16.28
C THR A 8 -26.76 3.48 -15.19
N THR A 9 -27.28 2.94 -14.08
CA THR A 9 -27.55 3.73 -12.88
C THR A 9 -26.28 3.77 -12.02
N GLY A 10 -25.53 4.87 -12.14
CA GLY A 10 -24.42 5.17 -11.25
C GLY A 10 -24.94 5.62 -9.89
N LEU A 11 -24.67 4.84 -8.84
CA LEU A 11 -24.92 5.24 -7.45
C LEU A 11 -23.65 5.86 -6.88
N LEU A 12 -23.61 7.20 -6.88
CA LEU A 12 -22.58 8.02 -6.23
C LEU A 12 -22.80 8.01 -4.71
N LEU A 13 -21.91 7.34 -3.99
CA LEU A 13 -21.87 7.38 -2.52
C LEU A 13 -21.06 8.61 -2.09
N ALA A 14 -21.75 9.73 -1.84
CA ALA A 14 -21.15 10.93 -1.27
C ALA A 14 -21.02 10.77 0.26
N ALA A 15 -19.82 10.45 0.74
CA ALA A 15 -19.50 10.53 2.16
C ALA A 15 -19.17 11.99 2.52
N ALA A 16 -20.17 12.73 3.00
CA ALA A 16 -19.98 14.04 3.62
C ALA A 16 -19.36 13.87 5.01
N GLY A 17 -18.04 14.00 5.11
CA GLY A 17 -17.34 14.18 6.38
C GLY A 17 -17.32 15.66 6.75
N THR A 18 -18.05 16.04 7.79
CA THR A 18 -18.01 17.39 8.38
C THR A 18 -16.67 17.62 9.08
N PRO A 19 -15.95 18.72 8.82
CA PRO A 19 -14.85 19.13 9.68
C PRO A 19 -15.42 19.77 10.94
N GLN A 20 -15.17 19.12 12.07
CA GLN A 20 -15.47 19.62 13.41
C GLN A 20 -14.60 20.86 13.67
N ALA A 21 -15.19 22.04 13.57
CA ALA A 21 -14.59 23.32 13.87
C ALA A 21 -14.45 23.48 15.39
N TRP A 22 -13.21 23.35 15.88
CA TRP A 22 -12.87 23.78 17.23
C TRP A 22 -12.46 25.25 17.16
N GLY A 23 -13.21 26.09 17.86
CA GLY A 23 -13.00 27.53 17.89
C GLY A 23 -11.60 27.91 18.36
N GLN A 24 -11.05 28.93 17.73
CA GLN A 24 -10.07 29.82 18.33
C GLN A 24 -10.44 31.25 17.95
N SER A 25 -10.84 32.00 18.96
CA SER A 25 -10.99 33.45 18.96
C SER A 25 -9.66 34.11 18.63
N LEU A 26 -9.71 35.14 17.77
CA LEU A 26 -8.61 36.09 17.55
C LEU A 26 -8.17 36.74 18.87
N PRO A 27 -6.90 37.14 18.93
CA PRO A 27 -6.66 38.57 19.14
C PRO A 27 -5.76 39.18 18.05
N LEU A 28 -6.21 40.32 17.54
CA LEU A 28 -5.39 41.31 16.85
C LEU A 28 -4.37 41.86 17.86
N GLY A 29 -3.09 41.60 17.62
CA GLY A 29 -1.97 42.17 18.36
C GLY A 29 -0.77 42.24 17.43
N ALA A 30 -0.42 43.44 17.02
CA ALA A 30 0.79 43.72 16.26
C ALA A 30 1.99 43.53 17.21
N ASP A 31 2.75 42.47 16.98
CA ASP A 31 4.14 42.40 17.39
C ASP A 31 4.94 41.86 16.22
N THR A 32 5.81 42.70 15.71
CA THR A 32 6.86 42.39 14.74
C THR A 32 7.86 41.46 15.43
N ALA A 33 7.44 40.22 15.67
CA ALA A 33 8.30 39.19 16.22
C ALA A 33 9.39 38.91 15.19
N ALA A 34 10.62 39.24 15.57
CA ALA A 34 11.83 38.88 14.85
C ALA A 34 11.69 37.45 14.31
N VAL A 35 11.86 37.30 12.99
CA VAL A 35 11.98 35.99 12.34
C VAL A 35 13.18 35.33 13.00
N SER A 36 12.91 34.52 14.03
CA SER A 36 13.88 33.62 14.60
C SER A 36 14.30 32.76 13.41
N ALA A 37 15.51 33.00 12.92
CA ALA A 37 16.15 32.12 11.96
C ALA A 37 16.21 30.76 12.67
N PHE A 38 15.23 29.91 12.38
CA PHE A 38 15.23 28.51 12.79
C PHE A 38 16.49 27.92 12.19
N LEU A 39 17.56 27.91 12.97
CA LEU A 39 18.71 27.07 12.70
C LEU A 39 18.13 25.66 12.56
N PRO A 40 18.32 24.98 11.41
CA PRO A 40 17.83 23.64 11.23
C PRO A 40 18.38 22.80 12.38
N ASP A 41 17.48 22.23 13.19
CA ASP A 41 17.84 21.39 14.32
C ASP A 41 18.87 20.36 13.84
N LEU A 42 20.02 20.28 14.50
CA LEU A 42 21.11 19.38 14.13
C LEU A 42 20.65 17.91 14.09
N SER A 43 19.55 17.58 14.79
CA SER A 43 18.87 16.28 14.72
C SER A 43 18.23 16.01 13.35
N THR A 44 17.78 17.06 12.63
CA THR A 44 17.26 17.02 11.26
C THR A 44 18.36 17.08 10.20
N LEU A 45 19.53 17.62 10.55
CA LEU A 45 20.75 17.64 9.71
C LEU A 45 21.39 16.26 9.52
N ARG A 46 20.96 15.25 10.29
CA ARG A 46 21.52 13.89 10.20
C ARG A 46 21.22 13.17 8.89
N TYR A 47 20.13 13.55 8.21
CA TYR A 47 19.72 12.92 6.96
C TYR A 47 19.17 13.95 5.99
N ASP A 48 19.71 13.99 4.78
CA ASP A 48 19.18 14.86 3.73
C ASP A 48 17.69 14.53 3.44
N ARG A 49 16.89 15.56 3.15
CA ARG A 49 15.47 15.44 2.80
C ARG A 49 15.31 14.54 1.56
N THR A 50 16.25 14.64 0.62
CA THR A 50 16.28 13.81 -0.59
C THR A 50 16.54 12.33 -0.27
N ASP A 51 17.44 12.05 0.67
CA ASP A 51 17.75 10.70 1.15
C ASP A 51 16.54 10.08 1.85
N THR A 52 15.83 10.87 2.66
CA THR A 52 14.60 10.43 3.34
C THR A 52 13.52 10.05 2.33
N LEU A 53 13.29 10.88 1.31
CA LEU A 53 12.35 10.58 0.23
C LEU A 53 12.73 9.31 -0.54
N ARG A 54 14.02 9.14 -0.86
CA ARG A 54 14.52 7.93 -1.52
C ARG A 54 14.31 6.68 -0.64
N ALA A 55 14.56 6.77 0.66
CA ALA A 55 14.34 5.68 1.60
C ALA A 55 12.85 5.31 1.71
N VAL A 56 11.96 6.31 1.72
CA VAL A 56 10.50 6.11 1.68
C VAL A 56 10.09 5.43 0.37
N GLN A 57 10.57 5.91 -0.77
CA GLN A 57 10.30 5.31 -2.08
C GLN A 57 10.72 3.83 -2.11
N HIS A 58 11.92 3.51 -1.67
CA HIS A 58 12.40 2.12 -1.58
C HIS A 58 11.54 1.26 -0.65
N LEU A 59 11.12 1.80 0.50
CA LEU A 59 10.26 1.08 1.44
C LEU A 59 8.92 0.73 0.79
N PHE A 60 8.27 1.69 0.14
CA PHE A 60 7.00 1.48 -0.56
C PHE A 60 7.15 0.51 -1.73
N MET A 61 8.15 0.72 -2.61
CA MET A 61 8.42 -0.17 -3.75
C MET A 61 8.68 -1.62 -3.32
N ARG A 62 9.48 -1.81 -2.25
CA ARG A 62 9.78 -3.15 -1.73
C ARG A 62 8.54 -3.83 -1.16
N ARG A 63 7.70 -3.09 -0.43
CA ARG A 63 6.49 -3.64 0.21
C ARG A 63 5.38 -3.88 -0.81
N SER A 64 5.20 -2.98 -1.77
CA SER A 64 4.19 -3.10 -2.81
C SER A 64 4.49 -4.25 -3.76
N LYS A 65 5.77 -4.51 -4.10
CA LYS A 65 6.16 -5.66 -4.95
C LYS A 65 5.70 -7.00 -4.36
N ALA A 66 5.94 -7.21 -3.07
CA ALA A 66 5.48 -8.42 -2.40
C ALA A 66 3.95 -8.54 -2.44
N MET A 67 3.24 -7.43 -2.22
CA MET A 67 1.77 -7.41 -2.19
C MET A 67 1.16 -7.64 -3.57
N ARG A 68 1.77 -7.12 -4.64
CA ARG A 68 1.36 -7.40 -6.01
C ARG A 68 1.46 -8.88 -6.32
N SER A 69 2.55 -9.54 -5.92
CA SER A 69 2.69 -10.99 -6.09
C SER A 69 1.60 -11.80 -5.36
N TRP A 70 1.21 -11.41 -4.14
CA TRP A 70 0.08 -12.03 -3.44
C TRP A 70 -1.25 -11.81 -4.15
N LEU A 71 -1.48 -10.59 -4.62
CA LEU A 71 -2.70 -10.23 -5.33
C LEU A 71 -2.80 -10.96 -6.67
N GLU A 72 -1.75 -10.90 -7.49
CA GLU A 72 -1.63 -11.60 -8.77
C GLU A 72 -1.81 -13.12 -8.60
N GLY A 73 -1.10 -13.72 -7.65
CA GLY A 73 -1.22 -15.14 -7.33
C GLY A 73 -2.65 -15.52 -6.89
N GLY A 74 -3.26 -14.72 -6.01
CA GLY A 74 -4.64 -14.93 -5.59
C GLY A 74 -5.64 -14.83 -6.75
N THR A 75 -5.50 -13.81 -7.60
CA THR A 75 -6.37 -13.63 -8.78
C THR A 75 -6.19 -14.75 -9.81
N ALA A 76 -4.98 -15.27 -9.99
CA ALA A 76 -4.72 -16.38 -10.89
C ALA A 76 -5.38 -17.68 -10.41
N LEU A 77 -5.32 -17.96 -9.11
CA LEU A 77 -6.04 -19.10 -8.51
C LEU A 77 -7.56 -18.93 -8.65
N MET A 78 -8.09 -17.75 -8.39
CA MET A 78 -9.52 -17.47 -8.58
C MET A 78 -9.96 -17.66 -10.04
N ALA A 79 -9.18 -17.16 -11.00
CA ALA A 79 -9.45 -17.35 -12.42
C ALA A 79 -9.46 -18.83 -12.80
N THR A 80 -8.48 -19.60 -12.31
CA THR A 80 -8.39 -21.05 -12.55
C THR A 80 -9.61 -21.78 -11.97
N GLY A 81 -9.99 -21.49 -10.72
CA GLY A 81 -11.17 -22.08 -10.09
C GLY A 81 -12.48 -21.70 -10.80
N ALA A 82 -12.60 -20.45 -11.26
CA ALA A 82 -13.75 -19.99 -12.03
C ALA A 82 -13.87 -20.76 -13.35
N VAL A 83 -12.77 -20.92 -14.09
CA VAL A 83 -12.73 -21.70 -15.34
C VAL A 83 -13.10 -23.17 -15.09
N LYS A 84 -12.57 -23.79 -14.04
CA LYS A 84 -12.97 -25.16 -13.67
C LYS A 84 -14.47 -25.27 -13.40
N LYS A 85 -15.05 -24.33 -12.64
CA LYS A 85 -16.50 -24.30 -12.40
C LYS A 85 -17.31 -24.12 -13.67
N THR A 86 -16.93 -23.19 -14.56
CA THR A 86 -17.67 -22.99 -15.81
C THR A 86 -17.57 -24.22 -16.71
N LEU A 87 -16.42 -24.89 -16.76
CA LEU A 87 -16.26 -26.17 -17.46
C LEU A 87 -17.15 -27.28 -16.87
N ALA A 88 -17.29 -27.39 -15.55
CA ALA A 88 -18.19 -28.37 -14.93
C ALA A 88 -19.68 -28.09 -15.22
N VAL A 89 -20.08 -26.81 -15.30
CA VAL A 89 -21.48 -26.40 -15.52
C VAL A 89 -21.88 -26.47 -17.00
N THR A 90 -20.97 -26.17 -17.92
CA THR A 90 -21.26 -26.14 -19.37
C THR A 90 -21.34 -27.53 -20.02
N ARG A 91 -20.92 -28.58 -19.32
CA ARG A 91 -20.93 -29.95 -19.83
C ARG A 91 -22.31 -30.60 -19.78
N SER A 92 -22.56 -31.53 -20.69
CA SER A 92 -23.86 -32.17 -20.81
C SER A 92 -24.16 -33.04 -19.58
N LYS A 93 -25.45 -33.16 -19.23
CA LYS A 93 -25.89 -34.01 -18.10
C LYS A 93 -25.52 -35.49 -18.29
N LYS A 94 -25.37 -35.94 -19.53
CA LYS A 94 -24.97 -37.31 -19.89
C LYS A 94 -23.48 -37.53 -19.57
N GLU A 95 -22.60 -36.69 -20.10
CA GLU A 95 -21.14 -36.74 -19.80
C GLU A 95 -20.88 -36.64 -18.30
N ARG A 96 -21.65 -35.80 -17.59
CA ARG A 96 -21.49 -35.61 -16.15
C ARG A 96 -21.83 -36.85 -15.32
N ARG A 97 -22.79 -37.66 -15.78
CA ARG A 97 -23.14 -38.95 -15.15
C ARG A 97 -22.11 -40.03 -15.45
N GLU A 98 -21.58 -40.04 -16.67
CA GLU A 98 -20.55 -40.99 -17.09
C GLU A 98 -19.21 -40.77 -16.37
N HIS A 99 -18.91 -39.53 -15.96
CA HIS A 99 -17.67 -39.16 -15.28
C HIS A 99 -17.88 -38.46 -13.93
N GLU A 100 -18.84 -38.93 -13.13
CA GLU A 100 -19.24 -38.28 -11.87
C GLU A 100 -18.06 -38.01 -10.93
N ALA A 101 -17.18 -39.00 -10.71
CA ALA A 101 -16.01 -38.87 -9.84
C ALA A 101 -15.04 -37.77 -10.33
N HIS A 102 -14.83 -37.65 -11.64
CA HIS A 102 -13.97 -36.63 -12.22
C HIS A 102 -14.55 -35.23 -12.02
N TYR A 103 -15.85 -35.04 -12.24
CA TYR A 103 -16.49 -33.74 -12.06
C TYR A 103 -16.60 -33.34 -10.58
N HIS A 104 -16.78 -34.31 -9.67
CA HIS A 104 -16.78 -34.04 -8.23
C HIS A 104 -15.40 -33.54 -7.76
N ASP A 105 -14.31 -34.18 -8.22
CA ASP A 105 -12.94 -33.73 -7.94
C ASP A 105 -12.66 -32.34 -8.55
N LEU A 106 -13.15 -32.11 -9.78
CA LEU A 106 -13.02 -30.81 -10.45
C LEU A 106 -13.76 -29.70 -9.69
N GLU A 107 -14.96 -29.96 -9.17
CA GLU A 107 -15.72 -29.01 -8.34
C GLU A 107 -15.04 -28.76 -6.99
N GLN A 108 -14.54 -29.81 -6.33
CA GLN A 108 -13.83 -29.68 -5.06
C GLN A 108 -12.53 -28.86 -5.23
N SER A 109 -11.72 -29.18 -6.23
CA SER A 109 -10.50 -28.43 -6.54
C SER A 109 -10.81 -26.98 -6.95
N ALA A 110 -11.89 -26.75 -7.72
CA ALA A 110 -12.33 -25.40 -8.08
C ALA A 110 -12.73 -24.57 -6.85
N ASN A 111 -13.47 -25.17 -5.91
CA ASN A 111 -13.85 -24.50 -4.67
C ASN A 111 -12.63 -24.19 -3.79
N GLN A 112 -11.66 -25.10 -3.73
CA GLN A 112 -10.41 -24.89 -3.00
C GLN A 112 -9.59 -23.75 -3.63
N ASP A 113 -9.45 -23.73 -4.95
CA ASP A 113 -8.73 -22.67 -5.69
C ASP A 113 -9.39 -21.30 -5.48
N LEU A 114 -10.74 -21.24 -5.54
CA LEU A 114 -11.48 -20.01 -5.27
C LEU A 114 -11.29 -19.52 -3.84
N LEU A 115 -11.33 -20.42 -2.85
CA LEU A 115 -11.16 -20.07 -1.45
C LEU A 115 -9.74 -19.56 -1.16
N ILE A 116 -8.72 -20.32 -1.57
CA ILE A 116 -7.31 -19.93 -1.40
C ILE A 116 -7.03 -18.64 -2.17
N GLY A 117 -7.50 -18.57 -3.42
CA GLY A 117 -7.33 -17.40 -4.27
C GLY A 117 -7.95 -16.15 -3.66
N THR A 118 -9.17 -16.24 -3.13
CA THR A 118 -9.86 -15.13 -2.45
C THR A 118 -9.11 -14.68 -1.20
N LEU A 119 -8.61 -15.63 -0.40
CA LEU A 119 -7.84 -15.31 0.81
C LEU A 119 -6.51 -14.62 0.47
N MET A 120 -5.79 -15.12 -0.52
CA MET A 120 -4.54 -14.52 -1.00
C MET A 120 -4.77 -13.14 -1.61
N ALA A 121 -5.77 -13.00 -2.49
CA ALA A 121 -6.11 -11.73 -3.13
C ALA A 121 -6.60 -10.71 -2.10
N GLY A 122 -7.47 -11.12 -1.17
CA GLY A 122 -7.97 -10.28 -0.09
C GLY A 122 -6.85 -9.80 0.83
N TYR A 123 -5.93 -10.69 1.23
CA TYR A 123 -4.75 -10.32 2.01
C TYR A 123 -3.83 -9.36 1.23
N GLY A 124 -3.57 -9.65 -0.04
CA GLY A 124 -2.79 -8.82 -0.96
C GLY A 124 -3.39 -7.41 -1.08
N ALA A 125 -4.70 -7.31 -1.30
CA ALA A 125 -5.44 -6.05 -1.44
C ALA A 125 -5.45 -5.23 -0.14
N PHE A 126 -5.78 -5.86 0.99
CA PHE A 126 -5.75 -5.21 2.32
C PHE A 126 -4.38 -4.59 2.60
N ARG A 127 -3.33 -5.33 2.27
CA ARG A 127 -1.95 -4.89 2.47
C ARG A 127 -1.55 -3.82 1.45
N TYR A 128 -1.95 -3.96 0.19
CA TYR A 128 -1.71 -3.01 -0.89
C TYR A 128 -2.33 -1.64 -0.57
N ALA A 129 -3.53 -1.59 0.00
CA ALA A 129 -4.18 -0.34 0.42
C ALA A 129 -3.30 0.50 1.38
N ARG A 130 -2.44 -0.15 2.16
CA ARG A 130 -1.53 0.53 3.09
C ARG A 130 -0.24 1.04 2.44
N PHE A 131 0.29 0.32 1.45
CA PHE A 131 1.57 0.64 0.77
C PHE A 131 1.39 0.94 -0.72
N GLY A 132 0.19 1.38 -1.10
CA GLY A 132 -0.17 1.69 -2.47
C GLY A 132 0.42 3.01 -2.97
N PRO A 133 0.36 3.25 -4.29
CA PRO A 133 0.90 4.46 -4.92
C PRO A 133 0.25 5.74 -4.41
N GLU A 134 -1.06 5.75 -4.18
CA GLU A 134 -1.77 6.90 -3.64
C GLU A 134 -1.30 7.28 -2.24
N ARG A 135 -1.01 6.27 -1.40
CA ARG A 135 -0.54 6.50 -0.04
C ARG A 135 0.89 6.99 -0.02
N TYR A 136 1.71 6.48 -0.94
CA TYR A 136 3.05 7.01 -1.19
C TYR A 136 2.99 8.49 -1.59
N GLN A 137 2.18 8.85 -2.59
CA GLN A 137 2.01 10.23 -3.05
C GLN A 137 1.57 11.15 -1.91
N ARG A 138 0.57 10.75 -1.11
CA ARG A 138 0.12 11.51 0.06
C ARG A 138 1.23 11.74 1.09
N VAL A 139 2.02 10.70 1.39
CA VAL A 139 3.14 10.82 2.33
C VAL A 139 4.24 11.73 1.78
N VAL A 140 4.56 11.62 0.49
CA VAL A 140 5.57 12.46 -0.16
C VAL A 140 5.11 13.92 -0.20
N ALA A 141 3.87 14.19 -0.58
CA ALA A 141 3.29 15.53 -0.61
C ALA A 141 3.31 16.17 0.79
N ALA A 142 2.78 15.48 1.80
CA ALA A 142 2.80 15.96 3.19
C ALA A 142 4.24 16.23 3.68
N TYR A 143 5.20 15.37 3.34
CA TYR A 143 6.59 15.58 3.73
C TYR A 143 7.25 16.76 2.99
N GLN A 144 6.89 17.00 1.73
CA GLN A 144 7.34 18.18 0.97
C GLN A 144 6.78 19.48 1.56
N GLU A 145 5.55 19.47 2.06
CA GLU A 145 4.92 20.58 2.80
C GLU A 145 5.55 20.82 4.18
N GLY A 146 6.49 19.98 4.62
CA GLY A 146 7.17 20.12 5.91
C GLY A 146 6.48 19.39 7.06
N GLN A 147 5.43 18.62 6.79
CA GLN A 147 4.83 17.76 7.81
C GLN A 147 5.81 16.64 8.18
N PRO A 148 5.86 16.23 9.47
CA PRO A 148 6.72 15.14 9.90
C PRO A 148 6.29 13.81 9.27
N LEU A 149 7.25 12.91 9.03
CA LEU A 149 6.91 11.56 8.56
C LEU A 149 6.04 10.84 9.59
N PRO A 150 5.02 10.09 9.12
CA PRO A 150 4.24 9.24 9.99
C PRO A 150 5.11 8.30 10.86
N PRO A 151 4.82 8.14 12.16
CA PRO A 151 5.66 7.37 13.09
C PRO A 151 5.89 5.93 12.65
N TYR A 152 4.91 5.32 11.99
CA TYR A 152 5.01 3.94 11.49
C TYR A 152 6.01 3.78 10.34
N LEU A 153 6.33 4.85 9.60
CA LEU A 153 7.36 4.88 8.56
C LEU A 153 8.74 5.05 9.18
N ASN A 154 8.90 5.98 10.14
CA ASN A 154 10.16 6.20 10.84
C ASN A 154 10.72 4.90 11.45
N ARG A 155 9.86 4.07 12.06
CA ARG A 155 10.25 2.76 12.60
C ARG A 155 10.68 1.72 11.55
N LYS A 156 10.33 1.92 10.28
CA LYS A 156 10.57 0.98 9.18
C LYS A 156 11.64 1.45 8.21
N LEU A 157 11.97 2.74 8.22
CA LEU A 157 13.08 3.29 7.45
C LEU A 157 14.39 2.74 8.01
N LYS A 158 15.13 2.05 7.16
CA LYS A 158 16.43 1.49 7.53
C LYS A 158 17.51 2.50 7.20
N THR A 159 18.40 2.74 8.16
CA THR A 159 19.56 3.65 8.05
C THR A 159 20.47 3.34 6.85
N LYS A 160 20.46 2.10 6.37
CA LYS A 160 21.22 1.67 5.17
C LYS A 160 20.81 2.33 3.85
N TYR A 161 19.67 3.00 3.79
CA TYR A 161 19.18 3.67 2.58
C TYR A 161 19.46 5.18 2.59
N PHE A 162 20.08 5.68 3.66
CA PHE A 162 20.55 7.05 3.75
C PHE A 162 22.02 7.06 3.33
N ARG A 163 22.40 7.96 2.42
CA ARG A 163 23.80 8.05 1.94
C ARG A 163 24.71 8.59 3.03
N LEU A 164 24.19 9.51 3.83
CA LEU A 164 24.83 10.00 5.04
C LEU A 164 24.54 9.02 6.17
N LEU A 165 25.39 7.99 6.30
CA LEU A 165 25.52 7.30 7.57
C LEU A 165 25.99 8.33 8.60
N PRO A 166 25.46 8.35 9.83
CA PRO A 166 25.98 9.22 10.87
C PRO A 166 27.49 9.00 10.97
N MET A 167 28.29 10.05 10.77
CA MET A 167 29.73 10.04 11.04
C MET A 167 29.95 9.37 12.39
N GLY A 168 30.72 8.29 12.40
CA GLY A 168 30.64 7.22 13.39
C GLY A 168 30.30 5.86 12.80
N SER A 169 30.49 5.70 11.48
CA SER A 169 30.64 4.39 10.84
C SER A 169 31.62 3.55 11.66
N ARG A 170 31.32 2.26 11.85
CA ARG A 170 32.17 1.32 12.62
C ARG A 170 33.66 1.40 12.25
N LYS A 171 33.97 1.78 11.00
CA LYS A 171 35.35 1.99 10.52
C LYS A 171 36.02 3.21 11.16
N GLU A 172 35.33 4.33 11.31
CA GLU A 172 35.87 5.52 11.99
C GLU A 172 36.03 5.27 13.50
N ARG A 173 35.12 4.53 14.13
CA ARG A 173 35.29 4.13 15.55
C ARG A 173 36.42 3.13 15.75
N ALA A 174 36.60 2.19 14.81
CA ALA A 174 37.72 1.26 14.83
C ALA A 174 39.06 1.97 14.60
N GLN A 175 39.09 3.03 13.77
CA GLN A 175 40.27 3.87 13.59
C GLN A 175 40.55 4.77 14.80
N ALA A 176 39.51 5.28 15.47
CA ALA A 176 39.66 6.12 16.67
C ALA A 176 40.05 5.34 17.95
N MET A 177 39.75 4.04 18.03
CA MET A 177 40.17 3.18 19.15
C MET A 177 41.52 2.48 18.92
N GLY A 178 42.14 2.69 17.75
CA GLY A 178 43.43 2.11 17.40
C GLY A 178 44.62 3.07 17.57
N GLN A 179 44.43 4.21 18.25
CA GLN A 179 45.49 5.16 18.61
C GLN A 179 45.67 5.20 20.12
#